data_AF-A0A6L5XF06-F1
#
_entry.id   AF-A0A6L5XF06-F1
#
_cell.length_a   1.000
_cell.length_b   1.000
_cell.length_c   1.000
_cell.angle_alpha   90.00
_cell.angle_beta   90.00
_cell.angle_gamma   90.00
#
_symmetry.space_group_name_H-M   'P 1'
#
loop_
_entity.id
_entity.type
_entity.pdbx_description
1 polymer ?
#
loop_
_entity_poly.entity_id
_entity_poly.type
_entity_poly.pdbx_seq_one_letter_code
_entity_poly.pdbx_strand_id
1 'polypeptide(L)'
;MEVSKKDRRICRELIHRALEKECERFVKSIQRLASKPIPLAELNEPYREDNGQSVEGPWHKIYIQIFKRVYNYDRHVGHRYNNSYGSHRLDVIKELYLDKLVTARI
;
A
#
# COMPACT_ATOMS: atom_id res chain seq x y z
N MET A 1 -1.45 0.17 -32.74
CA MET A 1 -2.31 1.37 -32.61
C MET A 1 -1.57 2.37 -31.75
N GLU A 2 -1.07 3.46 -32.33
CA GLU A 2 -0.35 4.48 -31.55
C GLU A 2 -1.34 5.37 -30.80
N VAL A 3 -1.19 5.42 -29.47
CA VAL A 3 -2.01 6.26 -28.60
C VAL A 3 -1.62 7.73 -28.81
N SER A 4 -2.60 8.60 -29.03
CA SER A 4 -2.35 10.02 -29.31
C SER A 4 -1.56 10.68 -28.17
N LYS A 5 -0.83 11.78 -28.46
CA LYS A 5 -0.10 12.53 -27.41
C LYS A 5 -1.04 13.01 -26.30
N LYS A 6 -2.28 13.38 -26.64
CA LYS A 6 -3.33 13.83 -25.71
C LYS A 6 -3.76 12.67 -24.80
N ASP A 7 -4.04 11.50 -25.35
CA ASP A 7 -4.48 10.33 -24.59
C ASP A 7 -3.37 9.83 -23.66
N ARG A 8 -2.12 9.85 -24.12
CA ARG A 8 -0.96 9.52 -23.25
C ARG A 8 -0.84 10.46 -22.06
N ARG A 9 -1.20 11.73 -22.20
CA ARG A 9 -1.22 12.71 -21.11
C ARG A 9 -2.35 12.40 -20.13
N ILE A 10 -3.58 12.20 -20.61
CA ILE A 10 -4.73 11.83 -19.78
C ILE A 10 -4.43 10.56 -18.98
N CYS A 11 -3.86 9.54 -19.62
CA CYS A 11 -3.48 8.30 -18.96
C CYS A 11 -2.51 8.53 -17.78
N ARG A 12 -1.51 9.40 -17.95
CA ARG A 12 -0.57 9.74 -16.86
C ARG A 12 -1.28 10.48 -15.73
N GLU A 13 -2.17 11.42 -16.05
CA GLU A 13 -2.93 12.17 -15.05
C GLU A 13 -3.85 11.25 -14.23
N LEU A 14 -4.50 10.28 -14.89
CA LEU A 14 -5.33 9.27 -14.22
C LEU A 14 -4.50 8.36 -13.30
N ILE A 15 -3.34 7.89 -13.78
CA ILE A 15 -2.42 7.08 -12.98
C ILE A 15 -1.92 7.85 -11.76
N HIS A 16 -1.53 9.12 -11.94
CA HIS A 16 -1.04 9.96 -10.83
C HIS A 16 -2.12 10.17 -9.76
N ARG A 17 -3.34 10.55 -10.18
CA ARG A 17 -4.47 10.73 -9.25
C ARG A 17 -4.85 9.45 -8.52
N ALA A 18 -4.72 8.30 -9.20
CA ALA A 18 -4.98 7.01 -8.58
C ALA A 18 -3.92 6.67 -7.53
N LEU A 19 -2.64 6.90 -7.85
CA LEU A 19 -1.53 6.70 -6.93
C LEU A 19 -1.68 7.59 -5.68
N GLU A 20 -2.06 8.85 -5.84
CA GLU A 20 -2.35 9.75 -4.70
C GLU A 20 -3.42 9.17 -3.77
N LYS A 21 -4.53 8.67 -4.33
CA LYS A 21 -5.60 8.04 -3.54
C LYS A 21 -5.14 6.74 -2.86
N GLU A 22 -4.34 5.93 -3.54
CA GLU A 22 -3.77 4.72 -2.95
C GLU A 22 -2.84 5.05 -1.78
N CYS A 23 -1.94 6.03 -1.97
CA CYS A 23 -1.06 6.55 -0.92
C CYS A 23 -1.86 7.05 0.29
N GLU A 24 -2.90 7.83 0.06
CA GLU A 24 -3.77 8.34 1.14
C GLU A 24 -4.44 7.18 1.92
N ARG A 25 -5.00 6.20 1.21
CA ARG A 25 -5.60 5.00 1.83
C ARG A 25 -4.57 4.20 2.62
N PHE A 26 -3.37 4.05 2.07
CA PHE A 26 -2.26 3.33 2.69
C PHE A 26 -1.81 4.02 3.99
N VAL A 27 -1.54 5.32 3.95
CA VAL A 27 -1.14 6.11 5.14
C VAL A 27 -2.19 6.01 6.23
N LYS A 28 -3.48 6.18 5.90
CA LYS A 28 -4.59 5.99 6.85
C LYS A 28 -4.60 4.59 7.45
N SER A 29 -4.25 3.56 6.66
CA SER A 29 -4.19 2.18 7.16
C SER A 29 -3.04 1.96 8.15
N ILE A 30 -1.87 2.56 7.91
CA ILE A 30 -0.71 2.49 8.81
C ILE A 30 -1.00 3.25 10.11
N GLN A 31 -1.55 4.47 10.00
CA GLN A 31 -1.94 5.27 11.17
C GLN A 31 -2.90 4.52 12.07
N ARG A 32 -3.95 3.89 11.50
CA ARG A 32 -4.90 3.06 12.26
C ARG A 32 -4.25 1.87 12.95
N LEU A 33 -3.23 1.28 12.33
CA LEU A 33 -2.53 0.13 12.91
C LEU A 33 -1.60 0.58 14.06
N ALA A 34 -0.87 1.67 13.85
CA ALA A 34 0.01 2.27 14.86
C ALA A 34 -0.77 2.84 16.05
N SER A 35 -2.01 3.29 15.85
CA SER A 35 -2.88 3.82 16.90
C SER A 35 -3.66 2.73 17.65
N LYS A 36 -3.46 1.44 17.35
CA LYS A 36 -4.17 0.38 18.07
C LYS A 36 -3.67 0.33 19.51
N PRO A 37 -4.56 0.46 20.51
CA PRO A 37 -4.14 0.32 21.90
C PRO A 37 -3.68 -1.10 22.17
N ILE A 38 -2.56 -1.23 22.86
CA ILE A 38 -2.09 -2.52 23.40
C ILE A 38 -2.84 -2.75 24.71
N PRO A 39 -3.56 -3.88 24.89
CA PRO A 39 -4.18 -4.21 26.17
C PRO A 39 -3.15 -4.22 27.30
N LEU A 40 -3.52 -3.68 28.47
CA LEU A 40 -2.61 -3.62 29.62
C LEU A 40 -2.10 -5.02 30.04
N ALA A 41 -2.92 -6.05 29.88
CA ALA A 41 -2.54 -7.44 30.11
C ALA A 41 -1.40 -7.90 29.21
N GLU A 42 -1.39 -7.49 27.93
CA GLU A 42 -0.31 -7.81 26.99
C GLU A 42 0.96 -7.00 27.28
N LEU A 43 0.79 -5.75 27.73
CA LEU A 43 1.91 -4.88 28.09
C LEU A 43 2.65 -5.35 29.35
N ASN A 44 1.89 -5.91 30.30
CA ASN A 44 2.40 -6.43 31.57
C ASN A 44 2.83 -7.88 31.48
N GLU A 45 2.73 -8.54 30.33
CA GLU A 45 3.28 -9.88 30.20
C GLU A 45 4.79 -9.82 30.50
N PRO A 46 5.29 -10.69 31.41
CA PRO A 46 6.69 -10.69 31.77
C PRO A 46 7.52 -10.95 30.51
N TYR A 47 8.64 -10.25 30.40
CA TYR A 47 9.63 -10.49 29.36
C TYR A 47 10.01 -11.97 29.36
N ARG A 48 9.73 -12.67 28.26
CA ARG A 48 10.06 -14.09 28.08
C ARG A 48 11.27 -14.18 27.16
N GLU A 49 12.20 -15.06 27.50
CA GLU A 49 13.26 -15.50 26.60
C GLU A 49 13.04 -16.97 26.28
N ASP A 50 13.16 -17.33 25.00
CA ASP A 50 13.16 -18.71 24.52
C ASP A 50 14.53 -18.97 23.88
N ASN A 51 15.28 -19.94 24.40
CA ASN A 51 16.64 -20.27 23.96
C ASN A 51 17.60 -19.06 23.90
N GLY A 52 17.50 -18.13 24.86
CA GLY A 52 18.34 -16.91 24.90
C GLY A 52 17.96 -15.85 23.87
N GLN A 53 16.80 -15.99 23.22
CA GLN A 53 16.22 -14.97 22.34
C GLN A 53 14.99 -14.35 23.00
N SER A 54 14.90 -13.02 22.94
CA SER A 54 13.69 -12.28 23.34
C SER A 54 12.48 -12.81 22.57
N VAL A 55 11.44 -13.25 23.29
CA VAL A 55 10.17 -13.66 22.70
C VAL A 55 9.42 -12.43 22.21
N GLU A 56 8.66 -12.58 21.11
CA GLU A 56 7.95 -11.50 20.42
C GLU A 56 7.04 -10.66 21.36
N GLY A 57 7.56 -9.54 21.85
CA GLY A 57 6.80 -8.60 22.68
C GLY A 57 5.72 -7.84 21.91
N PRO A 58 4.75 -7.20 22.59
CA PRO A 58 3.61 -6.53 21.95
C PRO A 58 4.04 -5.41 21.00
N TRP A 59 5.08 -4.65 21.35
CA TRP A 59 5.65 -3.62 20.47
C TRP A 59 6.33 -4.20 19.23
N HIS A 60 7.03 -5.33 19.39
CA HIS A 60 7.67 -6.01 18.26
C HIS A 60 6.61 -6.56 17.28
N LYS A 61 5.51 -7.12 17.79
CA LYS A 61 4.36 -7.55 16.96
C LYS A 61 3.80 -6.40 16.13
N ILE A 62 3.58 -5.23 16.74
CA ILE A 62 3.10 -4.03 16.01
C ILE A 62 4.11 -3.62 14.94
N TYR A 63 5.40 -3.57 15.28
CA TYR A 63 6.45 -3.26 14.31
C TYR A 63 6.41 -4.22 13.11
N ILE A 64 6.35 -5.53 13.34
CA ILE A 64 6.30 -6.54 12.27
C ILE A 64 5.04 -6.37 11.41
N GLN A 65 3.90 -6.03 12.00
CA GLN A 65 2.68 -5.75 11.24
C GLN A 65 2.82 -4.51 10.36
N ILE A 66 3.38 -3.41 10.88
CA ILE A 66 3.67 -2.19 10.10
C ILE A 66 4.63 -2.54 8.96
N PHE A 67 5.73 -3.22 9.25
CA PHE A 67 6.75 -3.61 8.29
C PHE A 67 6.15 -4.42 7.15
N LYS A 68 5.40 -5.50 7.46
CA LYS A 68 4.72 -6.32 6.45
C LYS A 68 3.77 -5.50 5.58
N ARG A 69 3.06 -4.54 6.19
CA ARG A 69 2.12 -3.67 5.46
C ARG A 69 2.84 -2.74 4.50
N VAL A 70 3.95 -2.13 4.93
CA VAL A 70 4.81 -1.29 4.08
C VAL A 70 5.41 -2.11 2.94
N TYR A 71 5.99 -3.26 3.25
CA TYR A 71 6.59 -4.16 2.26
C TYR A 71 5.59 -4.58 1.17
N ASN A 72 4.39 -4.99 1.58
CA ASN A 72 3.35 -5.40 0.63
C ASN A 72 2.85 -4.24 -0.22
N TYR A 73 2.77 -3.03 0.35
CA TYR A 73 2.38 -1.83 -0.40
C TYR A 73 3.43 -1.45 -1.43
N ASP A 74 4.72 -1.45 -1.06
CA ASP A 74 5.83 -1.18 -1.98
C ASP A 74 5.84 -2.17 -3.15
N ARG A 75 5.71 -3.47 -2.85
CA ARG A 75 5.61 -4.52 -3.87
C ARG A 75 4.42 -4.31 -4.82
N HIS A 76 3.26 -3.94 -4.27
CA HIS A 76 2.06 -3.65 -5.05
C HIS A 76 2.25 -2.46 -5.98
N VAL A 77 2.77 -1.33 -5.46
CA VAL A 77 3.06 -0.14 -6.26
C VAL A 77 4.07 -0.46 -7.36
N GLY A 78 5.13 -1.18 -7.01
CA GLY A 78 6.12 -1.64 -7.98
C GLY A 78 5.51 -2.51 -9.06
N HIS A 79 4.69 -3.49 -8.70
CA HIS A 79 4.05 -4.38 -9.68
C HIS A 79 3.10 -3.64 -10.62
N ARG A 80 2.30 -2.71 -10.07
CA ARG A 80 1.25 -2.00 -10.81
C ARG A 80 1.78 -0.88 -11.69
N TYR A 81 2.76 -0.13 -11.20
CA TYR A 81 3.17 1.12 -11.85
C TYR A 81 4.54 1.06 -12.53
N ASN A 82 5.42 0.12 -12.14
CA ASN A 82 6.67 -0.06 -12.86
C ASN A 82 6.37 -0.54 -14.27
N ASN A 83 7.09 -0.01 -15.25
CA ASN A 83 6.92 -0.32 -16.67
C ASN A 83 5.58 0.14 -17.29
N SER A 84 4.92 1.16 -16.74
CA SER A 84 3.71 1.78 -17.30
C SER A 84 3.94 2.56 -18.61
N TYR A 85 4.42 1.87 -19.64
CA TYR A 85 4.70 2.36 -20.99
C TYR A 85 3.86 1.60 -22.03
N GLY A 86 3.65 2.23 -23.19
CA GLY A 86 2.95 1.60 -24.32
C GLY A 86 1.55 1.08 -23.97
N SER A 87 1.24 -0.15 -24.38
CA SER A 87 -0.03 -0.83 -24.12
C SER A 87 -0.25 -1.13 -22.63
N HIS A 88 0.82 -1.38 -21.87
CA HIS A 88 0.73 -1.73 -20.46
C HIS A 88 0.09 -0.61 -19.62
N ARG A 89 0.20 0.65 -20.09
CA ARG A 89 -0.48 1.79 -19.46
C ARG A 89 -2.00 1.66 -19.47
N LEU A 90 -2.59 1.04 -20.49
CA LEU A 90 -4.03 0.80 -20.57
C LEU A 90 -4.47 -0.31 -19.61
N ASP A 91 -3.64 -1.34 -19.43
CA ASP A 91 -3.89 -2.40 -18.45
C ASP A 91 -3.92 -1.83 -17.04
N VAL A 92 -2.95 -0.98 -16.70
CA VAL A 92 -2.93 -0.27 -15.42
C VAL A 92 -4.21 0.54 -15.23
N ILE A 93 -4.65 1.33 -16.22
CA ILE A 93 -5.88 2.13 -16.10
C ILE A 93 -7.12 1.25 -15.92
N LYS A 94 -7.19 0.10 -16.61
CA LYS A 94 -8.27 -0.87 -16.45
C LYS A 94 -8.31 -1.42 -15.02
N GLU A 95 -7.16 -1.81 -14.47
CA GLU A 95 -7.06 -2.26 -13.08
C GLU A 95 -7.47 -1.16 -12.08
N LEU A 96 -7.00 0.08 -12.30
CA LEU A 96 -7.37 1.22 -11.47
C LEU A 96 -8.88 1.54 -11.52
N TYR A 97 -9.54 1.25 -12.64
CA TYR A 97 -10.99 1.36 -12.77
C TYR A 97 -11.72 0.25 -12.00
N LEU A 98 -11.25 -0.99 -12.10
CA LEU A 98 -11.79 -2.13 -11.33
C LEU A 98 -11.67 -1.88 -9.81
N ASP A 99 -10.55 -1.30 -9.38
CA ASP A 99 -10.28 -0.91 -7.99
C ASP A 99 -11.00 0.37 -7.54
N LYS A 100 -11.80 0.98 -8.43
CA LYS A 100 -12.56 2.22 -8.18
C LYS A 100 -11.67 3.39 -7.72
N LEU A 101 -10.42 3.43 -8.16
CA LEU A 101 -9.48 4.52 -7.92
C LEU A 101 -9.65 5.61 -8.97
N VAL A 102 -10.00 5.21 -10.19
CA VAL A 102 -10.40 6.06 -11.29
C VAL A 102 -11.87 5.82 -11.61
N THR A 103 -12.61 6.88 -11.97
CA THR A 103 -14.00 6.81 -12.39
C THR A 103 -14.12 7.31 -13.82
N ALA A 104 -15.02 6.72 -14.62
CA ALA A 104 -15.24 7.06 -16.02
C ALA A 104 -15.92 8.43 -16.27
N ARG A 105 -15.86 9.36 -15.32
CA ARG A 105 -16.25 10.76 -15.58
C ARG A 105 -15.08 11.46 -16.25
N ILE A 106 -15.05 11.35 -17.58
CA ILE A 106 -14.38 12.29 -18.48
C ILE A 106 -15.28 13.52 -18.62
#